data_AF-A0A8A1V502-F1
#
_entry.id   AF-A0A8A1V502-F1
#
_cell.length_a   1.000
_cell.length_b   1.000
_cell.length_c   1.000
_cell.angle_alpha   90.00
_cell.angle_beta   90.00
_cell.angle_gamma   90.00
#
_symmetry.space_group_name_H-M   'P 1'
#
loop_
_entity.id
_entity.type
_entity.pdbx_description
1 polymer ?
#
loop_
_entity_poly.entity_id
_entity_poly.type
_entity_poly.pdbx_seq_one_letter_code
_entity_poly.pdbx_strand_id
1 'polypeptide(L)' 'MERDPTGARWFASYVRQPHKPGQPVELYCLDHPETRLMRVLGRAWTCPECVRARSKTGDP' A
#
# COMPACT_ATOMS: atom_id res chain seq x y z
N MET A 1 6.21 29.17 2.83
CA MET A 1 6.53 27.74 3.07
C MET A 1 8.03 27.62 3.10
N GLU A 2 8.60 27.39 4.27
CA GLU A 2 10.05 27.21 4.42
C GLU A 2 10.41 25.77 4.05
N ARG A 3 11.37 25.60 3.13
CA ARG A 3 11.77 24.29 2.61
C ARG A 3 12.74 23.66 3.61
N ASP A 4 12.42 22.48 4.12
CA ASP A 4 13.34 21.72 4.98
C ASP A 4 14.53 21.23 4.14
N PRO A 5 15.76 21.75 4.37
CA PRO A 5 16.93 21.39 3.57
C PRO A 5 17.39 19.96 3.81
N THR A 6 17.00 19.35 4.94
CA THR A 6 17.34 17.96 5.27
C THR A 6 16.34 16.95 4.70
N GLY A 7 15.15 17.41 4.29
CA GLY A 7 14.04 16.54 3.87
C GLY A 7 13.48 15.66 4.99
N ALA A 8 13.98 15.79 6.22
CA ALA A 8 13.65 14.93 7.35
C ALA A 8 12.16 14.99 7.71
N ARG A 9 11.53 16.17 7.60
CA ARG A 9 10.09 16.31 7.86
C ARG A 9 9.22 15.50 6.90
N TRP A 10 9.60 15.41 5.62
CA TRP A 10 8.86 14.63 4.64
C TRP A 10 9.21 13.13 4.72
N PHE A 11 10.45 12.80 5.04
CA PHE A 11 10.87 11.42 5.26
C PHE A 11 10.18 10.80 6.49
N ALA A 12 10.03 11.56 7.58
CA ALA A 12 9.39 11.09 8.81
C ALA A 12 7.91 10.69 8.63
N SER A 13 7.16 11.40 7.77
CA SER A 13 5.79 10.99 7.43
C SER A 13 5.78 9.77 6.50
N TYR A 14 6.84 9.56 5.71
CA TYR A 14 6.99 8.40 4.83
C TYR A 14 7.34 7.09 5.56
N VAL A 15 8.02 7.18 6.70
CA VAL A 15 8.52 6.01 7.48
C VAL A 15 7.53 5.50 8.52
N ARG A 16 6.45 6.24 8.83
CA ARG A 16 5.43 5.78 9.79
C ARG A 16 4.50 4.71 9.21
N GLN A 17 5.00 3.49 9.07
CA GLN A 17 4.16 2.31 9.26
C GLN A 17 5.03 1.12 9.70
N PRO A 18 5.21 0.89 11.02
CA PRO A 18 5.75 -0.38 11.46
C PRO A 18 4.73 -1.47 11.09
N HIS A 19 5.13 -2.36 10.18
CA HIS A 19 4.45 -3.65 10.05
C HIS A 19 4.44 -4.31 11.43
N LYS A 20 3.26 -4.54 12.02
CA LYS A 20 3.15 -5.32 13.24
C LYS A 20 3.60 -6.76 12.92
N PRO A 21 4.73 -7.25 13.46
CA PRO A 21 5.11 -8.64 13.27
C PRO A 21 4.09 -9.52 14.00
N GLY A 22 3.52 -10.51 13.30
CA GLY A 22 2.66 -11.53 13.92
C GLY A 22 1.16 -11.48 13.56
N GLN A 23 0.68 -10.54 12.74
CA GLN A 23 -0.66 -10.71 12.16
C GLN A 23 -0.59 -11.69 10.97
N PRO A 24 -1.44 -12.73 10.92
CA PRO A 24 -1.57 -13.56 9.75
C PRO A 24 -2.02 -12.65 8.61
N VAL A 25 -1.12 -12.47 7.65
CA VAL A 25 -1.48 -11.75 6.44
C VAL A 25 -2.25 -12.74 5.59
N GLU A 26 -3.53 -12.49 5.35
CA GLU A 26 -4.23 -13.20 4.29
C GLU A 26 -3.48 -12.96 2.98
N LEU A 27 -2.90 -14.02 2.44
CA LEU A 27 -2.08 -13.93 1.22
C LEU A 27 -2.93 -13.85 -0.05
N TYR A 28 -4.25 -13.98 0.07
CA TYR A 28 -5.19 -14.00 -1.04
C TYR A 28 -6.24 -12.91 -0.85
N CYS A 29 -6.75 -12.40 -1.96
CA CYS A 29 -7.83 -11.43 -1.93
C CYS A 29 -9.16 -12.11 -1.60
N LEU A 30 -9.98 -11.48 -0.76
CA LEU A 30 -11.34 -11.97 -0.45
C LEU A 30 -12.25 -11.98 -1.68
N ASP A 31 -12.11 -10.98 -2.56
CA ASP A 31 -12.91 -10.84 -3.78
C ASP A 31 -12.34 -11.65 -4.96
N HIS A 32 -11.04 -11.96 -4.92
CA HIS A 32 -10.34 -12.73 -5.95
C HIS A 32 -9.52 -13.85 -5.26
N PRO A 33 -10.17 -14.93 -4.83
CA PRO A 33 -9.53 -15.98 -4.03
C PRO A 33 -8.34 -16.65 -4.72
N GLU A 34 -8.35 -16.70 -6.05
CA GLU A 34 -7.27 -17.19 -6.90
C GLU A 34 -6.09 -16.21 -7.02
N THR A 35 -6.26 -14.96 -6.57
CA THR A 35 -5.26 -13.90 -6.70
C THR A 35 -4.51 -13.70 -5.39
N ARG A 36 -3.20 -13.96 -5.44
CA ARG A 36 -2.29 -13.67 -4.34
C ARG A 36 -2.07 -12.16 -4.19
N LEU A 37 -2.22 -11.64 -2.97
CA LEU A 37 -1.86 -10.26 -2.64
C LEU A 37 -0.36 -10.05 -2.80
N MET A 38 0.03 -8.88 -3.30
CA MET A 38 1.42 -8.49 -3.47
C MET A 38 1.73 -7.21 -2.70
N ARG A 39 2.97 -7.07 -2.20
CA ARG A 39 3.42 -5.81 -1.59
C ARG A 39 3.88 -4.84 -2.66
N VAL A 40 3.20 -3.71 -2.76
CA VAL A 40 3.65 -2.58 -3.59
C VAL A 40 4.48 -1.64 -2.70
N LEU A 41 5.73 -1.37 -3.10
CA LEU A 41 6.66 -0.49 -2.37
C LEU A 41 6.84 -0.83 -0.88
N GLY A 42 6.65 -2.10 -0.50
CA GLY A 42 6.83 -2.59 0.87
C GLY A 42 5.80 -2.09 1.90
N ARG A 43 4.72 -1.41 1.49
CA ARG A 43 3.76 -0.77 2.39
C ARG A 43 2.51 -1.61 2.69
N ALA A 44 1.74 -1.93 1.65
CA ALA A 44 0.45 -2.60 1.80
C ALA A 44 0.38 -3.85 0.91
N TRP A 45 -0.31 -4.87 1.40
CA TRP A 45 -0.72 -6.01 0.59
C TRP A 45 -1.87 -5.57 -0.29
N THR A 46 -1.70 -5.71 -1.60
CA THR A 46 -2.62 -5.16 -2.59
C THR A 46 -3.00 -6.25 -3.57
N CYS A 47 -4.28 -6.34 -3.89
CA CYS A 47 -4.78 -7.23 -4.94
C CYS A 47 -4.63 -6.51 -6.29
N PRO A 48 -3.88 -7.06 -7.26
CA PRO A 48 -3.71 -6.44 -8.57
C PRO A 48 -5.03 -6.32 -9.35
N GLU A 49 -5.94 -7.28 -9.20
CA GLU A 49 -7.24 -7.27 -9.89
C GLU A 49 -8.18 -6.18 -9.31
N CYS A 50 -8.19 -5.98 -8.00
CA CYS A 50 -8.93 -4.86 -7.39
C CYS A 50 -8.38 -3.49 -7.85
N VAL A 51 -7.06 -3.36 -8.02
CA VAL A 51 -6.44 -2.12 -8.51
C VAL A 51 -6.79 -1.88 -9.98
N ARG A 52 -6.75 -2.93 -10.81
CA ARG A 52 -7.17 -2.86 -12.22
C ARG A 52 -8.65 -2.51 -12.37
N ALA A 53 -9.51 -3.07 -11.52
CA ALA A 53 -10.92 -2.72 -11.49
C ALA A 53 -11.12 -1.23 -11.20
N ARG A 54 -10.48 -0.71 -10.13
CA ARG A 54 -10.55 0.71 -9.74
C ARG A 54 -9.98 1.68 -10.77
N SER A 55 -9.00 1.27 -11.56
CA SER A 55 -8.42 2.10 -12.62
C SER A 55 -9.25 2.12 -13.90
N LYS A 56 -10.13 1.13 -14.10
CA LYS A 56 -11.13 1.14 -15.19
C LYS A 56 -12.35 1.98 -14.83
N THR A 57 -12.74 2.03 -13.57
CA THR A 57 -13.72 2.97 -13.04
C THR A 57 -13.01 4.30 -12.73
N GLY A 58 -12.63 5.02 -13.78
CA GLY A 58 -12.29 6.44 -13.62
C GLY A 58 -13.52 7.17 -13.10
N ASP A 59 -13.55 7.43 -11.79
CA ASP A 59 -14.49 8.37 -11.18
C ASP A 59 -13.87 9.78 -11.34
N PRO A 60 -14.57 10.75 -11.97
CA PRO A 60 -14.08 12.13 -12.17
C PRO A 60 -13.82 12.92 -10.88
#